data_AF-A0A1X3AJM1-F1
#
_entry.id   AF-A0A1X3AJM1-F1
#
_cell.length_a   1.000
_cell.length_b   1.000
_cell.length_c   1.000
_cell.angle_alpha   90.00
_cell.angle_beta   90.00
_cell.angle_gamma   90.00
#
_symmetry.space_group_name_H-M   'P 1'
#
loop_
_entity.id
_entity.type
_entity.pdbx_description
1 polymer ?
#
loop_
_entity_poly.entity_id
_entity_poly.type
_entity_poly.pdbx_seq_one_letter_code
_entity_poly.pdbx_strand_id
1 'polypeptide(L)'
;MEKAIQGKKIKLMFRLTRERATTAAKLLALEISHEYKSETKTDTQSTKDGNVPTSGMPSASIEMEFLRTGTETYNMLKYAYRNGLEIDVWRINFDKKDPKTGKYEAEFGTGLLDSFGDSAESDSNSSIKPTLVLNGDLVEGWATVDAENEELARAFFYDTVAGAEPEEPVEKYTPKTIEVPKVESVTPTSDGAVVKVKEEE
;
A
#
# COMPACT_ATOMS: atom_id res chain seq x y z
N MET A 1 11.83 -32.29 -3.10
CA MET A 1 12.90 -31.28 -2.98
C MET A 1 12.23 -29.94 -2.89
N GLU A 2 12.48 -29.23 -1.80
CA GLU A 2 12.04 -27.86 -1.61
C GLU A 2 12.85 -26.95 -2.55
N LYS A 3 12.18 -26.03 -3.25
CA LYS A 3 12.83 -25.09 -4.17
C LYS A 3 12.93 -23.74 -3.49
N ALA A 4 14.06 -23.06 -3.66
CA ALA A 4 14.23 -21.70 -3.16
C ALA A 4 13.19 -20.77 -3.83
N ILE A 5 12.60 -19.89 -3.02
CA ILE A 5 11.69 -18.84 -3.50
C ILE A 5 12.55 -17.70 -4.05
N GLN A 6 12.30 -17.27 -5.29
CA GLN A 6 13.02 -16.15 -5.90
C GLN A 6 12.46 -14.82 -5.38
N GLY A 7 13.31 -13.88 -4.95
CA GLY A 7 12.88 -12.58 -4.42
C GLY A 7 11.93 -11.81 -5.35
N LYS A 8 12.15 -11.87 -6.68
CA LYS A 8 11.28 -11.25 -7.69
C LYS A 8 9.81 -11.71 -7.69
N LYS A 9 9.52 -12.81 -6.99
CA LYS A 9 8.19 -13.43 -6.87
C LYS A 9 7.44 -12.96 -5.63
N ILE A 10 8.15 -12.32 -4.70
CA ILE A 10 7.57 -11.66 -3.56
C ILE A 10 7.43 -10.18 -3.95
N LYS A 11 6.20 -9.68 -4.03
CA LYS A 11 5.95 -8.28 -4.43
C LYS A 11 5.05 -7.59 -3.42
N LEU A 12 5.19 -6.27 -3.34
CA LEU A 12 4.37 -5.44 -2.48
C LEU A 12 3.17 -4.86 -3.23
N MET A 13 2.02 -4.90 -2.57
CA MET A 13 0.82 -4.16 -2.97
C MET A 13 0.41 -3.20 -1.86
N PHE A 14 -0.17 -2.07 -2.25
CA PHE A 14 -0.55 -1.01 -1.32
C PHE A 14 -1.95 -0.47 -1.55
N ARG A 15 -2.52 0.07 -0.48
CA ARG A 15 -3.76 0.86 -0.52
C ARG A 15 -3.79 1.83 0.65
N LEU A 16 -4.50 2.96 0.51
CA LEU A 16 -4.85 3.78 1.66
C LEU A 16 -5.84 3.06 2.58
N THR A 17 -5.56 2.99 3.88
CA THR A 17 -6.43 2.30 4.87
C THR A 17 -7.84 2.90 4.93
N ARG A 18 -8.00 4.18 4.60
CA ARG A 18 -9.33 4.82 4.55
C ARG A 18 -10.17 4.43 3.33
N GLU A 19 -9.57 3.83 2.30
CA GLU A 19 -10.20 3.52 1.00
C GLU A 19 -10.54 2.04 0.84
N ARG A 20 -10.53 1.26 1.92
CA ARG A 20 -10.76 -0.20 1.87
C ARG A 20 -12.05 -0.62 1.18
N ALA A 21 -13.08 0.22 1.27
CA ALA A 21 -14.41 -0.06 0.73
C ALA A 21 -14.54 0.30 -0.76
N THR A 22 -13.65 1.16 -1.30
CA THR A 22 -13.83 1.79 -2.61
C THR A 22 -12.72 1.45 -3.59
N THR A 23 -11.54 1.13 -3.10
CA THR A 23 -10.34 1.00 -3.93
C THR A 23 -9.70 -0.37 -3.70
N ALA A 24 -9.27 -1.02 -4.80
CA ALA A 24 -8.44 -2.22 -4.74
C ALA A 24 -6.99 -1.86 -4.42
N ALA A 25 -6.23 -2.80 -3.86
CA ALA A 25 -4.80 -2.62 -3.70
C ALA A 25 -4.12 -2.61 -5.08
N LYS A 26 -3.05 -1.83 -5.22
CA LYS A 26 -2.27 -1.73 -6.46
C LYS A 26 -0.84 -2.16 -6.23
N LEU A 27 -0.25 -2.82 -7.23
CA LEU A 27 1.13 -3.28 -7.21
C LEU A 27 2.11 -2.09 -7.17
N LEU A 28 3.23 -2.26 -6.46
CA LEU A 28 4.37 -1.36 -6.56
C LEU A 28 5.13 -1.65 -7.86
N ALA A 29 5.21 -0.65 -8.73
CA ALA A 29 5.94 -0.76 -9.99
C ALA A 29 7.44 -0.50 -9.80
N LEU A 30 8.27 -1.19 -10.61
CA LEU A 30 9.73 -1.03 -10.66
C LEU A 30 10.41 -1.14 -9.29
N GLU A 31 9.92 -2.06 -8.47
CA GLU A 31 10.53 -2.44 -7.20
C GLU A 31 11.91 -3.08 -7.44
N ILE A 32 12.93 -2.56 -6.76
CA ILE A 32 14.30 -3.09 -6.77
C ILE A 32 14.46 -4.09 -5.63
N SER A 33 14.02 -3.72 -4.44
CA SER A 33 14.06 -4.57 -3.25
C SER A 33 13.06 -4.11 -2.18
N HIS A 34 12.71 -5.03 -1.30
CA HIS A 34 12.13 -4.73 0.00
C HIS A 34 12.73 -5.65 1.06
N GLU A 35 12.82 -5.14 2.29
CA GLU A 35 13.26 -5.87 3.46
C GLU A 35 12.23 -5.69 4.57
N TYR A 36 11.71 -6.80 5.08
CA TYR A 36 10.85 -6.81 6.26
C TYR A 36 11.70 -7.17 7.47
N LYS A 37 11.64 -6.33 8.50
CA LYS A 37 12.35 -6.49 9.78
C LYS A 37 11.30 -6.56 10.89
N SER A 38 11.40 -7.56 11.76
CA SER A 38 10.61 -7.66 13.00
C SER A 38 11.56 -7.95 14.14
N GLU A 39 11.52 -7.09 15.16
CA GLU A 39 12.41 -7.14 16.31
C GLU A 39 11.62 -7.09 17.61
N THR A 40 11.97 -7.97 18.55
CA THR A 40 11.37 -7.98 19.89
C THR A 40 12.43 -7.64 20.93
N LYS A 41 12.16 -6.60 21.73
CA LYS A 41 13.03 -6.28 22.87
C LYS A 41 12.81 -7.30 23.98
N THR A 42 13.89 -7.92 24.45
CA THR A 42 13.87 -8.85 25.58
C THR A 42 14.56 -8.19 26.76
N ASP A 43 13.80 -7.91 27.82
CA ASP A 43 14.34 -7.49 29.10
C ASP A 43 14.67 -8.72 29.94
N THR A 44 15.67 -8.61 30.81
CA THR A 44 16.02 -9.71 31.72
C THR A 44 16.00 -9.23 33.15
N GLN A 45 15.20 -9.88 33.98
CA GLN A 45 15.17 -9.63 35.41
C GLN A 45 16.08 -10.64 36.13
N SER A 46 17.12 -10.14 36.78
CA SER A 46 18.00 -10.99 37.60
C SER A 46 17.29 -11.36 38.91
N THR A 47 17.14 -12.66 39.16
CA THR A 47 16.66 -13.20 40.43
C THR A 47 17.81 -13.89 41.16
N LYS A 48 17.61 -14.24 42.43
CA LYS A 48 18.61 -14.99 43.21
C LYS A 48 18.88 -16.39 42.67
N ASP A 49 17.95 -16.92 41.87
CA ASP A 49 18.00 -18.26 41.27
C ASP A 49 18.40 -18.23 39.79
N GLY A 50 18.70 -17.04 39.26
CA GLY A 50 19.12 -16.84 37.87
C GLY A 50 18.32 -15.75 37.14
N ASN A 51 18.60 -15.61 35.86
CA ASN A 51 18.02 -14.59 35.00
C ASN A 51 16.69 -15.06 34.40
N VAL A 52 15.64 -14.24 34.50
CA VAL A 52 14.33 -14.49 33.90
C VAL A 52 14.11 -13.49 32.76
N PRO A 53 14.05 -13.93 31.48
CA PRO A 53 13.76 -13.05 30.36
C PRO A 53 12.26 -12.75 30.26
N THR A 54 11.92 -11.51 29.93
CA THR A 54 10.58 -11.01 29.61
C THR A 54 10.62 -10.39 28.22
N SER A 55 9.75 -10.86 27.33
CA SER A 55 9.68 -10.39 25.94
C SER A 55 8.64 -9.28 25.79
N GLY A 56 9.00 -8.19 25.10
CA GLY A 56 8.08 -7.11 24.72
C GLY A 56 7.22 -7.44 23.50
N MET A 57 6.46 -6.47 23.01
CA MET A 57 5.74 -6.60 21.74
C MET A 57 6.71 -6.37 20.57
N PRO A 58 6.65 -7.17 19.49
CA PRO A 58 7.50 -6.95 18.32
C PRO A 58 7.22 -5.58 17.68
N SER A 59 8.28 -4.91 17.25
CA SER A 59 8.23 -3.75 16.37
C SER A 59 8.68 -4.18 14.98
N ALA A 60 7.86 -3.91 13.97
CA ALA A 60 8.16 -4.31 12.60
C ALA A 60 8.18 -3.13 11.63
N SER A 61 9.02 -3.24 10.60
CA SER A 61 9.14 -2.26 9.53
C SER A 61 9.39 -2.93 8.18
N ILE A 62 9.05 -2.22 7.11
CA ILE A 62 9.38 -2.59 5.74
C ILE A 62 10.17 -1.44 5.12
N GLU A 63 11.43 -1.71 4.80
CA GLU A 63 12.28 -0.82 4.01
C GLU A 63 12.14 -1.20 2.54
N MET A 64 11.97 -0.22 1.67
CA MET A 64 11.74 -0.46 0.24
C MET A 64 12.66 0.40 -0.60
N GLU A 65 12.99 -0.10 -1.79
CA GLU A 65 13.67 0.67 -2.82
C GLU A 65 13.02 0.41 -4.17
N PHE A 66 12.63 1.47 -4.87
CA PHE A 66 12.01 1.38 -6.19
C PHE A 66 12.37 2.59 -7.04
N LEU A 67 12.30 2.43 -8.36
CA LEU A 67 12.53 3.55 -9.28
C LEU A 67 11.36 4.52 -9.24
N ARG A 68 11.66 5.81 -9.25
CA ARG A 68 10.63 6.85 -9.30
C ARG A 68 9.81 6.70 -10.58
N THR A 69 8.50 6.60 -10.43
CA THR A 69 7.55 6.49 -11.55
C THR A 69 6.44 7.51 -11.41
N GLY A 70 5.66 7.71 -12.49
CA GLY A 70 4.41 8.48 -12.46
C GLY A 70 3.18 7.67 -12.06
N THR A 71 3.36 6.46 -11.52
CA THR A 71 2.27 5.54 -11.21
C THR A 71 1.37 6.04 -10.09
N GLU A 72 0.12 5.56 -10.09
CA GLU A 72 -0.84 5.85 -9.02
C GLU A 72 -0.31 5.42 -7.65
N THR A 73 0.32 4.24 -7.57
CA THR A 73 0.91 3.72 -6.32
C THR A 73 1.99 4.66 -5.77
N TYR A 74 2.90 5.18 -6.60
CA TYR A 74 3.90 6.16 -6.15
C TYR A 74 3.25 7.43 -5.60
N ASN A 75 2.27 8.00 -6.32
CA ASN A 75 1.59 9.22 -5.91
C ASN A 75 0.79 9.01 -4.61
N MET A 76 0.17 7.83 -4.46
CA MET A 76 -0.54 7.44 -3.24
C MET A 76 0.41 7.34 -2.04
N LEU A 77 1.56 6.67 -2.18
CA LEU A 77 2.56 6.58 -1.11
C LEU A 77 3.11 7.96 -0.72
N LYS A 78 3.42 8.80 -1.72
CA LYS A 78 3.87 10.18 -1.48
C LYS A 78 2.81 11.01 -0.75
N TYR A 79 1.54 10.86 -1.15
CA TYR A 79 0.41 11.52 -0.51
C TYR A 79 0.22 11.03 0.93
N ALA A 80 0.28 9.72 1.17
CA ALA A 80 0.17 9.12 2.50
C ALA A 80 1.27 9.65 3.43
N TYR A 81 2.53 9.65 2.97
CA TYR A 81 3.65 10.21 3.72
C TYR A 81 3.44 11.67 4.09
N ARG A 82 3.08 12.52 3.11
CA ARG A 82 2.93 13.97 3.33
C ARG A 82 1.78 14.33 4.26
N ASN A 83 0.80 13.45 4.40
CA ASN A 83 -0.40 13.68 5.21
C ASN A 83 -0.43 12.80 6.47
N GLY A 84 0.61 12.00 6.74
CA GLY A 84 0.65 11.09 7.89
C GLY A 84 -0.50 10.08 7.88
N LEU A 85 -0.87 9.57 6.70
CA LEU A 85 -1.99 8.65 6.56
C LEU A 85 -1.54 7.20 6.63
N GLU A 86 -2.34 6.40 7.33
CA GLU A 86 -2.14 4.96 7.42
C GLU A 86 -2.39 4.29 6.07
N ILE A 87 -1.51 3.35 5.75
CA ILE A 87 -1.58 2.52 4.54
C ILE A 87 -1.69 1.05 4.90
N ASP A 88 -2.43 0.32 4.07
CA ASP A 88 -2.44 -1.13 4.03
C ASP A 88 -1.28 -1.61 3.14
N VAL A 89 -0.57 -2.65 3.57
CA VAL A 89 0.48 -3.31 2.79
C VAL A 89 0.22 -4.82 2.73
N TRP A 90 0.44 -5.40 1.55
CA TRP A 90 0.49 -6.83 1.34
C TRP A 90 1.84 -7.23 0.77
N ARG A 91 2.46 -8.24 1.36
CA ARG A 91 3.63 -8.94 0.82
C ARG A 91 3.16 -10.26 0.25
N ILE A 92 3.11 -10.37 -1.08
CA ILE A 92 2.44 -11.47 -1.78
C ILE A 92 3.45 -12.35 -2.49
N ASN A 93 3.32 -13.67 -2.31
CA ASN A 93 4.11 -14.67 -3.02
C ASN A 93 3.38 -15.16 -4.27
N PHE A 94 3.77 -14.66 -5.44
CA PHE A 94 3.16 -15.01 -6.72
C PHE A 94 3.49 -16.42 -7.22
N ASP A 95 4.42 -17.15 -6.58
CA ASP A 95 4.70 -18.55 -6.91
C ASP A 95 3.82 -19.53 -6.12
N LYS A 96 3.18 -19.09 -5.03
CA LYS A 96 2.31 -19.93 -4.20
C LYS A 96 0.84 -19.53 -4.35
N LYS A 97 0.24 -19.98 -5.45
CA LYS A 97 -1.20 -19.89 -5.67
C LYS A 97 -1.89 -21.15 -5.16
N ASP A 98 -2.92 -20.99 -4.32
CA ASP A 98 -3.79 -22.09 -3.94
C ASP A 98 -4.64 -22.51 -5.15
N PRO A 99 -4.53 -23.76 -5.64
CA PRO A 99 -5.28 -24.21 -6.80
C PRO A 99 -6.79 -24.33 -6.54
N LYS A 100 -7.24 -24.38 -5.27
CA LYS A 100 -8.66 -24.49 -4.92
C LYS A 100 -9.34 -23.14 -4.85
N THR A 101 -8.66 -22.15 -4.27
CA THR A 101 -9.25 -20.81 -4.04
C THR A 101 -8.79 -19.77 -5.07
N GLY A 102 -7.71 -20.04 -5.80
CA GLY A 102 -7.08 -19.10 -6.72
C GLY A 102 -6.36 -17.93 -6.03
N LYS A 103 -6.23 -17.97 -4.70
CA LYS A 103 -5.56 -16.93 -3.91
C LYS A 103 -4.08 -17.19 -3.78
N TYR A 104 -3.30 -16.14 -3.53
CA TYR A 104 -1.87 -16.21 -3.30
C TYR A 104 -1.56 -16.18 -1.81
N GLU A 105 -0.54 -16.91 -1.37
CA GLU A 105 0.03 -16.76 -0.03
C GLU A 105 0.50 -15.32 0.14
N ALA A 106 0.07 -14.67 1.22
CA ALA A 106 0.35 -13.27 1.46
C ALA A 106 0.48 -12.97 2.95
N GLU A 107 1.24 -11.94 3.27
CA GLU A 107 1.31 -11.36 4.60
C GLU A 107 0.72 -9.95 4.55
N PHE A 108 -0.09 -9.59 5.54
CA PHE A 108 -0.81 -8.33 5.60
C PHE A 108 -0.41 -7.51 6.82
N GLY A 109 -0.27 -6.21 6.66
CA GLY A 109 -0.11 -5.26 7.75
C GLY A 109 -0.66 -3.88 7.42
N THR A 110 -0.67 -3.02 8.42
CA THR A 110 -0.93 -1.59 8.24
C THR A 110 0.19 -0.78 8.87
N GLY A 111 0.35 0.47 8.48
CA GLY A 111 1.42 1.29 9.03
C GLY A 111 1.47 2.71 8.49
N LEU A 112 2.48 3.43 8.94
CA LEU A 112 2.78 4.80 8.52
C LEU A 112 4.17 4.87 7.87
N LEU A 113 4.26 5.64 6.80
CA LEU A 113 5.56 5.96 6.20
C LEU A 113 6.31 6.93 7.13
N ASP A 114 7.40 6.45 7.72
CA ASP A 114 8.28 7.23 8.60
C ASP A 114 9.25 8.09 7.76
N SER A 115 9.72 7.52 6.65
CA SER A 115 10.64 8.20 5.73
C SER A 115 10.19 8.03 4.28
N PHE A 116 10.61 8.98 3.42
CA PHE A 116 10.38 8.94 1.98
C PHE A 116 11.57 9.58 1.26
N GLY A 117 12.69 8.85 1.20
CA GLY A 117 13.88 9.33 0.48
C GLY A 117 13.60 9.44 -1.02
N ASP A 118 13.97 10.58 -1.63
CA ASP A 118 13.87 10.84 -3.09
C ASP A 118 15.27 11.20 -3.57
N SER A 119 15.95 10.24 -4.21
CA SER A 119 17.29 10.42 -4.77
C SER A 119 17.20 10.58 -6.28
N ALA A 120 17.97 11.52 -6.84
CA ALA A 120 18.08 11.76 -8.27
C ALA A 120 19.52 12.16 -8.59
N GLU A 121 20.32 11.18 -9.03
CA GLU A 121 21.71 11.38 -9.43
C GLU A 121 21.82 11.67 -10.94
N SER A 122 22.92 12.29 -11.39
CA SER A 122 23.11 12.66 -12.80
C SER A 122 23.17 11.47 -13.75
N ASP A 123 23.77 10.37 -13.29
CA ASP A 123 24.15 9.23 -14.12
C ASP A 123 23.31 7.97 -13.84
N SER A 124 22.33 8.06 -12.93
CA SER A 124 21.45 6.96 -12.54
C SER A 124 19.98 7.37 -12.54
N ASN A 125 19.08 6.39 -12.66
CA ASN A 125 17.65 6.64 -12.51
C ASN A 125 17.34 7.15 -11.09
N SER A 126 16.33 8.01 -10.98
CA SER A 126 15.84 8.45 -9.67
C SER A 126 15.23 7.27 -8.89
N SER A 127 15.59 7.15 -7.62
CA SER A 127 15.13 6.09 -6.71
C SER A 127 14.42 6.67 -5.50
N ILE A 128 13.42 5.93 -5.04
CA ILE A 128 12.63 6.25 -3.87
C ILE A 128 12.91 5.19 -2.80
N LYS A 129 13.22 5.64 -1.58
CA LYS A 129 13.56 4.79 -0.44
C LYS A 129 12.68 5.10 0.77
N PRO A 130 11.44 4.60 0.81
CA PRO A 130 10.58 4.77 1.98
C PRO A 130 10.82 3.71 3.04
N THR A 131 10.59 4.09 4.29
CA THR A 131 10.49 3.17 5.43
C THR A 131 9.05 3.19 5.94
N LEU A 132 8.39 2.05 5.90
CA LEU A 132 7.07 1.83 6.48
C LEU A 132 7.21 1.22 7.87
N VAL A 133 6.73 1.91 8.90
CA VAL A 133 6.65 1.36 10.26
C VAL A 133 5.26 0.74 10.44
N LEU A 134 5.21 -0.53 10.86
CA LEU A 134 3.98 -1.29 10.95
C LEU A 134 3.28 -1.11 12.30
N ASN A 135 1.95 -1.13 12.27
CA ASN A 135 1.07 -1.14 13.44
C ASN A 135 0.95 -2.58 13.96
N GLY A 136 2.03 -3.04 14.59
CA GLY A 136 2.20 -4.44 15.01
C GLY A 136 3.05 -5.21 14.01
N ASP A 137 2.79 -6.51 13.88
CA ASP A 137 3.53 -7.39 12.98
C ASP A 137 2.67 -7.79 11.76
N LEU A 138 3.32 -8.30 10.72
CA LEU A 138 2.63 -8.86 9.56
C LEU A 138 1.85 -10.13 9.96
N VAL A 139 0.66 -10.28 9.38
CA VAL A 139 -0.23 -11.42 9.61
C VAL A 139 -0.32 -12.25 8.34
N GLU A 140 0.03 -13.53 8.45
CA GLU A 140 -0.08 -14.48 7.35
C GLU A 140 -1.53 -14.72 6.93
N GLY A 141 -1.74 -14.90 5.62
CA GLY A 141 -3.05 -15.12 5.04
C GLY A 141 -3.01 -15.41 3.55
N TRP A 142 -4.15 -15.21 2.91
CA TRP A 142 -4.35 -15.46 1.48
C TRP A 142 -4.96 -14.24 0.82
N ALA A 143 -4.29 -13.69 -0.20
CA ALA A 143 -4.74 -12.52 -0.94
C ALA A 143 -5.32 -12.89 -2.31
N THR A 144 -6.45 -12.28 -2.65
CA THR A 144 -6.96 -12.27 -4.03
C THR A 144 -6.30 -11.12 -4.77
N VAL A 145 -5.71 -11.38 -5.93
CA VAL A 145 -5.11 -10.37 -6.81
C VAL A 145 -5.97 -10.27 -8.07
N ASP A 146 -6.27 -9.05 -8.53
CA ASP A 146 -7.03 -8.86 -9.76
C ASP A 146 -6.20 -9.19 -11.02
N ALA A 147 -6.87 -9.34 -12.17
CA ALA A 147 -6.22 -9.77 -13.40
C ALA A 147 -5.14 -8.78 -13.90
N GLU A 148 -5.37 -7.48 -13.72
CA GLU A 148 -4.42 -6.41 -14.10
C GLU A 148 -3.13 -6.52 -13.29
N ASN A 149 -3.23 -6.63 -11.96
CA ASN A 149 -2.07 -6.78 -11.09
C ASN A 149 -1.40 -8.15 -11.29
N GLU A 150 -2.15 -9.22 -11.60
CA GLU A 150 -1.54 -10.50 -11.96
C GLU A 150 -0.76 -10.41 -13.28
N GLU A 151 -1.27 -9.69 -14.28
CA GLU A 151 -0.57 -9.45 -15.55
C GLU A 151 0.66 -8.60 -15.33
N LEU A 152 0.59 -7.48 -14.60
CA LEU A 152 1.77 -6.67 -14.23
C LEU A 152 2.78 -7.47 -13.40
N ALA A 153 2.30 -8.37 -12.54
CA ALA A 153 3.17 -9.26 -11.79
C ALA A 153 3.91 -10.25 -12.71
N ARG A 154 3.26 -10.72 -13.80
CA ARG A 154 3.77 -11.69 -14.78
C ARG A 154 4.50 -11.08 -15.98
N ALA A 155 4.20 -9.85 -16.39
CA ALA A 155 4.69 -9.20 -17.62
C ALA A 155 6.21 -8.96 -17.61
N PHE A 156 6.83 -8.96 -16.44
CA PHE A 156 8.30 -8.93 -16.29
C PHE A 156 8.94 -10.34 -16.26
N PHE A 157 8.17 -11.41 -16.46
CA PHE A 157 8.64 -12.77 -16.62
C PHE A 157 8.42 -13.24 -18.06
N TYR A 158 9.47 -13.16 -18.88
CA TYR A 158 9.52 -13.83 -20.17
C TYR A 158 9.95 -15.28 -19.96
N ASP A 159 9.13 -16.24 -20.39
CA ASP A 159 9.52 -17.65 -20.51
C ASP A 159 10.56 -17.82 -21.64
N THR A 160 11.35 -18.89 -21.60
CA THR A 160 12.53 -19.17 -22.43
C THR A 160 12.24 -19.54 -23.89
N VAL A 161 11.01 -19.33 -24.39
CA VAL A 161 10.62 -19.60 -25.78
C VAL A 161 10.31 -18.31 -26.53
N ALA A 162 10.84 -18.20 -27.76
CA ALA A 162 10.94 -16.95 -28.51
C ALA A 162 9.58 -16.41 -29.03
N GLY A 163 9.30 -15.12 -28.81
CA GLY A 163 8.29 -14.36 -29.56
C GLY A 163 7.25 -13.55 -28.79
N ALA A 164 7.57 -12.91 -27.66
CA ALA A 164 6.65 -11.97 -26.99
C ALA A 164 7.09 -10.52 -27.25
N GLU A 165 6.39 -9.81 -28.12
CA GLU A 165 6.48 -8.35 -28.25
C GLU A 165 5.44 -7.70 -27.31
N PRO A 166 5.86 -6.85 -26.35
CA PRO A 166 4.92 -6.09 -25.52
C PRO A 166 4.47 -4.81 -26.24
N GLU A 167 3.17 -4.66 -26.49
CA GLU A 167 2.55 -3.38 -26.86
C GLU A 167 2.25 -2.53 -25.63
N GLU A 168 2.41 -1.21 -25.75
CA GLU A 168 2.14 -0.23 -24.69
C GLU A 168 0.63 0.03 -24.51
N PRO A 169 0.16 0.22 -23.26
CA PRO A 169 -1.02 1.05 -23.02
C PRO A 169 -0.71 2.31 -22.21
N VAL A 170 -0.86 3.45 -22.89
CA VAL A 170 -1.22 4.80 -22.38
C VAL A 170 -2.71 4.76 -21.95
N GLU A 171 -3.28 5.43 -20.94
CA GLU A 171 -3.13 6.78 -20.38
C GLU A 171 -3.65 6.92 -18.93
N LYS A 172 -3.01 7.84 -18.19
CA LYS A 172 -3.48 8.93 -17.30
C LYS A 172 -4.82 8.81 -16.53
N TYR A 173 -4.69 8.91 -15.21
CA TYR A 173 -5.79 9.15 -14.26
C TYR A 173 -6.26 10.62 -14.23
N THR A 174 -7.58 10.82 -14.31
CA THR A 174 -8.27 12.03 -13.86
C THR A 174 -8.90 11.80 -12.49
N PRO A 175 -8.58 12.60 -11.46
CA PRO A 175 -9.25 12.51 -10.17
C PRO A 175 -10.73 12.86 -10.28
N LYS A 176 -11.61 11.99 -9.76
CA LYS A 176 -13.03 12.32 -9.58
C LYS A 176 -13.16 13.35 -8.46
N THR A 177 -13.55 14.56 -8.82
CA THR A 177 -14.01 15.59 -7.88
C THR A 177 -15.23 15.07 -7.13
N ILE A 178 -15.14 15.08 -5.80
CA ILE A 178 -16.29 14.88 -4.92
C ILE A 178 -17.19 16.11 -5.09
N GLU A 179 -18.41 15.95 -5.59
CA GLU A 179 -19.43 16.99 -5.45
C GLU A 179 -19.69 17.18 -3.94
N VAL A 180 -19.14 18.25 -3.40
CA VAL A 180 -19.56 18.77 -2.10
C VAL A 180 -21.02 19.21 -2.27
N PRO A 181 -21.98 18.74 -1.46
CA PRO A 181 -23.33 19.27 -1.55
C PRO A 181 -23.26 20.77 -1.28
N LYS A 182 -23.79 21.55 -2.24
CA LYS A 182 -23.91 23.01 -2.18
C LYS A 182 -24.60 23.39 -0.87
N VAL A 183 -23.84 23.88 0.09
CA VAL A 183 -24.40 24.65 1.20
C VAL A 183 -24.93 25.94 0.59
N GLU A 184 -26.25 26.08 0.53
CA GLU A 184 -26.88 27.32 0.15
C GLU A 184 -26.42 28.42 1.10
N SER A 185 -25.82 29.44 0.51
CA SER A 185 -25.51 30.70 1.16
C SER A 185 -26.78 31.32 1.71
N VAL A 186 -26.94 31.31 3.04
CA VAL A 186 -27.86 32.22 3.73
C VAL A 186 -27.26 33.63 3.69
N THR A 187 -27.79 34.47 2.82
CA THR A 187 -27.60 35.93 2.90
C THR A 187 -28.45 36.49 4.03
N PRO A 188 -27.90 37.37 4.89
CA PRO A 188 -28.72 38.08 5.87
C PRO A 188 -29.47 39.20 5.15
N THR A 189 -30.79 39.16 5.16
CA THR A 189 -31.62 40.31 4.80
C THR A 189 -32.40 40.74 6.03
N SER A 190 -31.96 41.87 6.57
CA SER A 190 -32.76 42.73 7.42
C SER A 190 -34.01 43.17 6.67
N ASP A 191 -35.11 43.25 7.41
CA ASP A 191 -36.27 44.12 7.20
C ASP A 191 -37.59 43.42 6.83
N GLY A 192 -38.62 43.78 7.59
CA GLY A 192 -40.02 43.76 7.17
C GLY A 192 -40.79 42.43 7.19
N ALA A 193 -41.74 42.34 8.12
CA ALA A 193 -42.84 41.38 8.15
C ALA A 193 -43.55 41.14 6.80
N VAL A 194 -44.04 39.91 6.58
CA VAL A 194 -45.49 39.57 6.54
C VAL A 194 -45.61 38.07 6.24
N VAL A 195 -46.27 37.35 7.17
CA VAL A 195 -46.75 35.98 7.01
C VAL A 195 -47.85 35.96 5.95
N LYS A 196 -47.71 35.14 4.91
CA LYS A 196 -48.84 34.70 4.07
C LYS A 196 -48.89 33.18 4.04
N VAL A 197 -49.84 32.67 4.81
CA VAL A 197 -50.41 31.33 4.71
C VAL A 197 -51.15 31.22 3.38
N LYS A 198 -50.98 30.12 2.65
CA LYS A 198 -51.96 29.65 1.68
C LYS A 198 -52.28 28.20 2.00
N GLU A 199 -53.48 28.03 2.54
CA GLU A 199 -54.25 26.79 2.56
C GLU A 199 -54.77 26.44 1.15
N GLU A 200 -55.07 25.14 1.00
CA GLU A 200 -55.93 24.47 0.00
C GLU A 200 -55.37 24.36 -1.44
N GLU A 201 -55.43 23.19 -2.10
CA GLU A 201 -56.44 22.11 -2.06
C GLU A 201 -55.79 20.71 -2.16
#